data_AF-A0A497KY07-F1
#
_entry.id   AF-A0A497KY07-F1
#
_cell.length_a   1.000
_cell.length_b   1.000
_cell.length_c   1.000
_cell.angle_alpha   90.00
_cell.angle_beta   90.00
_cell.angle_gamma   90.00
#
_symmetry.space_group_name_H-M   'P 1'
#
loop_
_entity.id
_entity.type
_entity.pdbx_description
1 polymer ?
#
loop_
_entity_poly.entity_id
_entity_poly.type
_entity_poly.pdbx_seq_one_letter_code
_entity_poly.pdbx_strand_id
1 'polypeptide(L)'
;METLRVAPCLLLTLLLITTVFTATIGSLTHEVISEGEAPPYGPWVDRIVFSEVPEETDALEKLNAGDLHLWLYLIETPEALLNAEALPNVDYCVAYSAVYNLFINPLPYVNISGEPRFNPFGIREVREALNWLVDREYIAEDVLGGLGYPVYTVYMPYVMADYDRLRSNMTALEKEYSHDFDKAKEAIFNALTAAGCTLEGGKWYDPEGNPIEIYFMIRVEDMRKDIGDYVANLLEDLGFTVHRDYGTLSKVIPKVYGGVSDWHLYTETWAFPSVSAYEDDIAYYMYCSPWSGAVFQYYTPEQRLKELAENLLNAEYRDMDERLSWIAEVTELCLKDSTRVWLALQVAPFPYNVGVEGIAYDLATGFWSMYTLRTARFSNITGGTLRVGIKAFPADAFNPVGGFRWLYSLPVRHAIMDYYGVYPHSHTAIYLPIRANFTVETAGPDGTLSVPEDALIFDPATSDWRRVGPGVTAKSAVVFSFKFGRWHHGQNMTLADIFAWVAHIYLVAYEGSSLYDPWALTPEQEQFIDVCKGILPLDSSTVIVYVDYWHIDDSFIAAAADVWTGVPWELLALMDSAVSAKELAFSDSRAGEWGVDWLDLAKGPSLS
;
A
#
# COMPACT_ATOMS: atom_id res chain seq x y z
N MET A 1 -68.04 52.38 31.21
CA MET A 1 -67.71 52.17 32.63
C MET A 1 -68.34 50.85 33.10
N GLU A 2 -67.81 49.66 32.81
CA GLU A 2 -66.43 49.24 32.52
C GLU A 2 -65.43 49.56 33.64
N THR A 3 -64.81 48.51 34.20
CA THR A 3 -63.42 48.48 34.70
C THR A 3 -63.03 47.05 35.12
N LEU A 4 -61.88 46.54 34.63
CA LEU A 4 -61.13 45.36 35.13
C LEU A 4 -61.89 43.99 35.00
N ARG A 5 -61.31 42.76 35.04
CA ARG A 5 -59.95 42.14 35.17
C ARG A 5 -60.09 40.66 34.67
N VAL A 6 -59.10 39.80 34.36
CA VAL A 6 -57.62 39.74 34.39
C VAL A 6 -57.13 38.96 33.11
N ALA A 7 -55.84 38.63 32.99
CA ALA A 7 -55.24 37.64 32.06
C ALA A 7 -54.67 36.43 32.87
N PRO A 8 -53.97 35.40 32.30
CA PRO A 8 -53.67 35.09 30.88
C PRO A 8 -53.91 33.59 30.49
N CYS A 9 -53.70 33.22 29.21
CA CYS A 9 -52.88 32.08 28.75
C CYS A 9 -52.85 31.96 27.21
N LEU A 10 -51.87 31.23 26.66
CA LEU A 10 -51.42 31.34 25.27
C LEU A 10 -52.36 30.76 24.19
N LEU A 11 -52.62 31.59 23.18
CA LEU A 11 -52.92 31.27 21.78
C LEU A 11 -51.63 30.87 21.02
N LEU A 12 -51.63 30.21 19.85
CA LEU A 12 -52.62 29.39 19.13
C LEU A 12 -51.87 28.56 18.04
N THR A 13 -52.61 27.72 17.32
CA THR A 13 -52.31 27.10 16.01
C THR A 13 -52.33 28.14 14.85
N LEU A 14 -52.15 27.85 13.54
CA LEU A 14 -52.15 26.62 12.72
C LEU A 14 -51.44 26.88 11.35
N LEU A 15 -51.42 25.85 10.49
CA LEU A 15 -51.49 25.87 9.00
C LEU A 15 -50.19 25.81 8.15
N LEU A 16 -50.35 25.07 7.04
CA LEU A 16 -49.36 24.54 6.09
C LEU A 16 -48.35 25.54 5.51
N ILE A 17 -47.08 25.11 5.43
CA ILE A 17 -46.15 25.46 4.34
C ILE A 17 -45.50 24.16 3.82
N THR A 18 -45.31 24.06 2.51
CA THR A 18 -44.53 23.00 1.87
C THR A 18 -43.04 23.20 2.11
N THR A 19 -42.46 22.50 3.09
CA THR A 19 -41.01 22.48 3.30
C THR A 19 -40.34 21.58 2.25
N VAL A 20 -39.68 22.21 1.28
CA VAL A 20 -38.62 21.55 0.52
C VAL A 20 -37.56 21.11 1.52
N PHE A 21 -37.28 19.82 1.61
CA PHE A 21 -36.07 19.34 2.28
C PHE A 21 -34.87 19.67 1.39
N THR A 22 -34.41 20.93 1.45
CA THR A 22 -33.02 21.22 1.16
C THR A 22 -32.22 20.51 2.24
N ALA A 23 -31.72 19.31 1.92
CA ALA A 23 -30.61 18.76 2.66
C ALA A 23 -29.49 19.79 2.57
N THR A 24 -29.28 20.53 3.66
CA THR A 24 -28.05 21.30 3.82
C THR A 24 -26.94 20.27 3.90
N ILE A 25 -26.32 19.99 2.75
CA ILE A 25 -24.99 19.43 2.70
C ILE A 25 -24.17 20.36 3.58
N GLY A 26 -23.87 19.88 4.79
CA GLY A 26 -22.89 20.52 5.63
C GLY A 26 -21.57 20.36 4.90
N SER A 27 -21.17 21.37 4.13
CA SER A 27 -19.81 21.44 3.66
C SER A 27 -18.94 21.38 4.90
N LEU A 28 -18.29 20.23 5.09
CA LEU A 28 -17.08 20.14 5.88
C LEU A 28 -15.98 20.88 5.10
N THR A 29 -16.15 22.20 5.01
CA THR A 29 -15.02 23.11 4.99
C THR A 29 -14.20 22.73 6.21
N HIS A 30 -13.17 21.93 5.98
CA HIS A 30 -12.07 21.85 6.92
C HIS A 30 -11.72 23.30 7.24
N GLU A 31 -11.75 23.67 8.53
CA GLU A 31 -11.22 24.96 8.90
C GLU A 31 -9.77 24.96 8.41
N VAL A 32 -9.46 25.86 7.48
CA VAL A 32 -8.07 26.17 7.16
C VAL A 32 -7.49 26.61 8.50
N ILE A 33 -6.63 25.75 9.06
CA ILE A 33 -6.02 25.95 10.36
C ILE A 33 -5.49 27.38 10.36
N SER A 34 -5.89 28.15 11.37
CA SER A 34 -5.67 29.59 11.41
C SER A 34 -4.20 29.94 11.16
N GLU A 35 -3.93 31.18 10.72
CA GLU A 35 -2.58 31.73 10.55
C GLU A 35 -1.86 31.85 11.91
N GLY A 36 -1.51 30.70 12.48
CA GLY A 36 -0.69 30.52 13.66
C GLY A 36 0.79 30.59 13.32
N GLU A 37 1.59 30.52 14.37
CA GLU A 37 3.04 30.67 14.37
C GLU A 37 3.73 30.04 13.14
N ALA A 38 4.46 30.88 12.39
CA ALA A 38 5.15 30.46 11.18
C ALA A 38 6.08 29.28 11.48
N PRO A 39 6.03 28.19 10.69
CA PRO A 39 6.64 26.93 11.08
C PRO A 39 8.16 27.06 11.28
N PRO A 40 8.74 26.34 12.27
CA PRO A 40 10.16 26.39 12.57
C PRO A 40 11.02 25.91 11.39
N TYR A 41 12.29 26.29 11.39
CA TYR A 41 13.24 25.79 10.40
C TYR A 41 13.67 24.35 10.76
N GLY A 42 12.85 23.37 10.37
CA GLY A 42 13.03 21.95 10.67
C GLY A 42 11.79 21.34 11.32
N PRO A 43 11.92 20.17 11.98
CA PRO A 43 10.87 19.58 12.81
C PRO A 43 10.48 20.50 13.98
N TRP A 44 9.29 20.29 14.53
CA TRP A 44 8.80 21.05 15.70
C TRP A 44 9.50 20.72 17.02
N VAL A 45 10.26 19.62 17.11
CA VAL A 45 10.92 19.14 18.34
C VAL A 45 12.45 19.12 18.20
N ASP A 46 13.17 19.44 19.29
CA ASP A 46 14.65 19.50 19.25
C ASP A 46 15.30 18.11 19.12
N ARG A 47 14.60 17.07 19.57
CA ARG A 47 15.13 15.70 19.66
C ARG A 47 14.01 14.67 19.61
N ILE A 48 14.26 13.58 18.90
CA ILE A 48 13.49 12.34 18.99
C ILE A 48 14.35 11.31 19.74
N VAL A 49 13.75 10.56 20.65
CA VAL A 49 14.37 9.42 21.35
C VAL A 49 13.55 8.18 21.05
N PHE A 50 14.12 7.26 20.28
CA PHE A 50 13.54 5.95 20.01
C PHE A 50 13.86 4.98 21.15
N SER A 51 12.88 4.15 21.52
CA SER A 51 13.04 3.07 22.49
C SER A 51 12.24 1.83 22.04
N GLU A 52 12.82 0.66 22.23
CA GLU A 52 12.11 -0.60 22.00
C GLU A 52 11.03 -0.81 23.07
N VAL A 53 9.80 -1.05 22.62
CA VAL A 53 8.62 -1.36 23.44
C VAL A 53 7.85 -2.46 22.70
N PRO A 54 8.18 -3.75 22.93
CA PRO A 54 7.59 -4.87 22.18
C PRO A 54 6.14 -5.16 22.56
N GLU A 55 5.82 -4.97 23.83
CA GLU A 55 4.55 -5.37 24.44
C GLU A 55 3.53 -4.23 24.39
N GLU A 56 2.37 -4.50 23.79
CA GLU A 56 1.25 -3.57 23.60
C GLU A 56 0.78 -2.91 24.91
N THR A 57 0.61 -3.69 25.97
CA THR A 57 0.23 -3.18 27.30
C THR A 57 1.26 -2.21 27.88
N ASP A 58 2.56 -2.49 27.69
CA ASP A 58 3.64 -1.63 28.18
C ASP A 58 3.73 -0.31 27.39
N ALA A 59 3.42 -0.34 26.10
CA ALA A 59 3.26 0.86 25.28
C ALA A 59 2.10 1.72 25.79
N LEU A 60 0.91 1.14 26.00
CA LEU A 60 -0.27 1.86 26.49
C LEU A 60 -0.07 2.43 27.91
N GLU A 61 0.56 1.69 28.83
CA GLU A 61 0.91 2.19 30.16
C GLU A 61 1.88 3.39 30.09
N LYS A 62 2.94 3.30 29.29
CA LYS A 62 3.90 4.40 29.10
C LYS A 62 3.30 5.62 28.40
N LEU A 63 2.43 5.42 27.42
CA LEU A 63 1.69 6.49 26.76
C LEU A 63 0.78 7.21 27.76
N ASN A 64 0.03 6.47 28.57
CA ASN A 64 -0.83 7.08 29.60
C ASN A 64 -0.03 7.81 30.69
N ALA A 65 1.18 7.34 31.02
CA ALA A 65 2.08 7.99 31.97
C ALA A 65 2.80 9.24 31.42
N GLY A 66 2.90 9.38 30.09
CA GLY A 66 3.75 10.39 29.44
C GLY A 66 5.24 10.03 29.41
N ASP A 67 5.60 8.79 29.75
CA ASP A 67 6.95 8.24 29.56
C ASP A 67 7.20 7.84 28.09
N LEU A 68 6.12 7.66 27.31
CA LEU A 68 6.12 7.55 25.86
C LEU A 68 5.13 8.56 25.27
N HIS A 69 5.37 9.04 24.05
CA HIS A 69 4.51 10.03 23.39
C HIS A 69 3.81 9.49 22.13
N LEU A 70 4.49 8.66 21.33
CA LEU A 70 3.91 7.86 20.23
C LEU A 70 4.45 6.44 20.31
N TRP A 71 3.64 5.44 19.95
CA TRP A 71 4.10 4.09 19.59
C TRP A 71 3.94 3.93 18.08
N LEU A 72 5.01 3.65 17.34
CA LEU A 72 4.99 3.51 15.88
C LEU A 72 4.55 2.10 15.47
N TYR A 73 3.44 1.66 16.05
CA TYR A 73 2.84 0.36 15.81
C TYR A 73 1.34 0.42 16.13
N LEU A 74 0.57 -0.49 15.54
CA LEU A 74 -0.88 -0.57 15.68
C LEU A 74 -1.30 -1.44 16.88
N ILE A 75 -2.47 -1.16 17.44
CA ILE A 75 -3.15 -2.05 18.37
C ILE A 75 -3.64 -3.28 17.60
N GLU A 76 -3.19 -4.46 18.03
CA GLU A 76 -3.49 -5.77 17.44
C GLU A 76 -4.67 -6.48 18.11
N THR A 77 -5.03 -6.11 19.35
CA THR A 77 -6.04 -6.82 20.14
C THR A 77 -7.25 -5.95 20.56
N PRO A 78 -8.49 -6.48 20.52
CA PRO A 78 -9.67 -5.79 21.04
C PRO A 78 -9.55 -5.44 22.53
N GLU A 79 -8.93 -6.32 23.32
CA GLU A 79 -8.66 -6.08 24.75
C GLU A 79 -7.77 -4.85 24.98
N ALA A 80 -6.76 -4.63 24.13
CA ALA A 80 -5.91 -3.46 24.21
C ALA A 80 -6.56 -2.19 23.64
N LEU A 81 -7.46 -2.29 22.66
CA LEU A 81 -8.29 -1.16 22.24
C LEU A 81 -9.19 -0.68 23.40
N LEU A 82 -9.89 -1.62 24.05
CA LEU A 82 -10.72 -1.33 25.24
C LEU A 82 -9.88 -0.79 26.42
N ASN A 83 -8.61 -1.19 26.53
CA ASN A 83 -7.68 -0.60 27.49
C ASN A 83 -7.30 0.84 27.09
N ALA A 84 -6.97 1.09 25.81
CA ALA A 84 -6.65 2.42 25.31
C ALA A 84 -7.81 3.42 25.50
N GLU A 85 -9.04 3.03 25.17
CA GLU A 85 -10.26 3.82 25.41
C GLU A 85 -10.50 4.15 26.90
N ALA A 86 -9.97 3.34 27.81
CA ALA A 86 -10.09 3.54 29.26
C ALA A 86 -8.95 4.39 29.88
N LEU A 87 -7.89 4.71 29.13
CA LEU A 87 -6.71 5.42 29.62
C LEU A 87 -6.81 6.94 29.32
N PRO A 88 -6.95 7.80 30.34
CA PRO A 88 -7.37 9.20 30.15
C PRO A 88 -6.38 10.11 29.43
N ASN A 89 -5.14 9.66 29.20
CA ASN A 89 -4.10 10.40 28.48
C ASN A 89 -3.72 9.73 27.14
N VAL A 90 -4.47 8.74 26.68
CA VAL A 90 -4.24 8.03 25.41
C VAL A 90 -5.36 8.36 24.42
N ASP A 91 -4.99 8.52 23.16
CA ASP A 91 -5.89 8.59 22.00
C ASP A 91 -5.23 7.83 20.83
N TYR A 92 -5.94 7.62 19.72
CA TYR A 92 -5.40 6.88 18.57
C TYR A 92 -5.87 7.42 17.22
N CYS A 93 -4.99 7.34 16.22
CA CYS A 93 -5.35 7.56 14.82
C CYS A 93 -5.71 6.21 14.18
N VAL A 94 -6.76 6.15 13.36
CA VAL A 94 -7.19 4.91 12.70
C VAL A 94 -6.64 4.85 11.28
N ALA A 95 -5.94 3.76 10.96
CA ALA A 95 -5.50 3.39 9.63
C ALA A 95 -6.05 1.99 9.25
N TYR A 96 -5.82 1.58 8.01
CA TYR A 96 -6.31 0.32 7.43
C TYR A 96 -5.13 -0.43 6.77
N SER A 97 -4.30 -1.07 7.58
CA SER A 97 -2.95 -1.49 7.17
C SER A 97 -2.88 -2.79 6.38
N ALA A 98 -3.94 -3.59 6.36
CA ALA A 98 -4.00 -4.86 5.64
C ALA A 98 -5.41 -5.25 5.20
N VAL A 99 -5.52 -6.21 4.29
CA VAL A 99 -6.76 -6.90 3.91
C VAL A 99 -6.61 -8.41 4.10
N TYR A 100 -7.65 -9.06 4.62
CA TYR A 100 -7.82 -10.51 4.64
C TYR A 100 -8.67 -10.96 3.45
N ASN A 101 -8.30 -12.05 2.80
CA ASN A 101 -9.06 -12.65 1.72
C ASN A 101 -8.87 -14.17 1.66
N LEU A 102 -9.72 -14.85 0.89
CA LEU A 102 -9.41 -16.20 0.41
C LEU A 102 -8.71 -16.08 -0.94
N PHE A 103 -7.69 -16.91 -1.16
CA PHE A 103 -7.10 -17.17 -2.47
C PHE A 103 -7.43 -18.62 -2.86
N ILE A 104 -7.92 -18.81 -4.08
CA ILE A 104 -8.59 -20.03 -4.51
C ILE A 104 -7.85 -20.59 -5.73
N ASN A 105 -7.52 -21.88 -5.71
CA ASN A 105 -6.92 -22.57 -6.85
C ASN A 105 -8.00 -22.76 -7.93
N PRO A 106 -7.91 -22.11 -9.11
CA PRO A 106 -8.97 -22.12 -10.12
C PRO A 106 -8.81 -23.23 -11.18
N LEU A 107 -7.80 -24.09 -11.03
CA LEU A 107 -7.54 -25.15 -12.01
C LEU A 107 -8.60 -26.26 -11.90
N PRO A 108 -9.12 -26.82 -13.01
CA PRO A 108 -10.18 -27.84 -12.99
C PRO A 108 -9.78 -29.14 -12.29
N TYR A 109 -8.47 -29.42 -12.26
CA TYR A 109 -7.89 -30.52 -11.50
C TYR A 109 -6.65 -30.03 -10.76
N VAL A 110 -6.46 -30.52 -9.54
CA VAL A 110 -5.29 -30.25 -8.69
C VAL A 110 -4.58 -31.57 -8.41
N ASN A 111 -3.26 -31.59 -8.52
CA ASN A 111 -2.48 -32.77 -8.11
C ASN A 111 -2.38 -32.80 -6.59
N ILE A 112 -2.91 -33.84 -5.96
CA ILE A 112 -2.89 -34.09 -4.52
C ILE A 112 -2.05 -35.35 -4.26
N SER A 113 -0.95 -35.19 -3.54
CA SER A 113 0.04 -36.25 -3.29
C SER A 113 0.56 -36.95 -4.56
N GLY A 114 0.56 -36.24 -5.68
CA GLY A 114 1.00 -36.71 -7.00
C GLY A 114 -0.12 -37.22 -7.92
N GLU A 115 -1.36 -37.38 -7.44
CA GLU A 115 -2.50 -37.87 -8.23
C GLU A 115 -3.46 -36.71 -8.56
N PRO A 116 -3.97 -36.60 -9.80
CA PRO A 116 -4.94 -35.56 -10.16
C PRO A 116 -6.29 -35.80 -9.48
N ARG A 117 -6.85 -34.75 -8.88
CA ARG A 117 -8.18 -34.74 -8.24
C ARG A 117 -9.06 -33.67 -8.86
N PHE A 118 -10.34 -33.96 -9.01
CA PHE A 118 -11.35 -32.99 -9.41
C PHE A 118 -11.40 -31.83 -8.40
N ASN A 119 -11.29 -30.60 -8.87
CA ASN A 119 -11.39 -29.40 -8.04
C ASN A 119 -12.73 -28.70 -8.29
N PRO A 120 -13.63 -28.61 -7.30
CA PRO A 120 -14.90 -27.92 -7.47
C PRO A 120 -14.72 -26.40 -7.70
N PHE A 121 -13.63 -25.80 -7.20
CA PHE A 121 -13.27 -24.41 -7.48
C PHE A 121 -12.70 -24.18 -8.89
N GLY A 122 -12.50 -25.25 -9.66
CA GLY A 122 -12.32 -25.15 -11.10
C GLY A 122 -13.56 -24.60 -11.83
N ILE A 123 -14.74 -24.77 -11.23
CA ILE A 123 -16.00 -24.19 -11.71
C ILE A 123 -16.10 -22.76 -11.18
N ARG A 124 -16.18 -21.77 -12.07
CA ARG A 124 -16.24 -20.35 -11.71
C ARG A 124 -17.44 -20.05 -10.80
N GLU A 125 -18.60 -20.61 -11.13
CA GLU A 125 -19.85 -20.40 -10.41
C GLU A 125 -19.82 -20.95 -8.97
N VAL A 126 -18.95 -21.94 -8.68
CA VAL A 126 -18.68 -22.41 -7.31
C VAL A 126 -17.79 -21.43 -6.55
N ARG A 127 -16.83 -20.78 -7.22
CA ARG A 127 -15.98 -19.73 -6.62
C ARG A 127 -16.78 -18.46 -6.34
N GLU A 128 -17.54 -17.99 -7.32
CA GLU A 128 -18.40 -16.80 -7.20
C GLU A 128 -19.35 -16.92 -6.00
N ALA A 129 -19.94 -18.11 -5.82
CA ALA A 129 -20.84 -18.40 -4.71
C ALA A 129 -20.20 -18.31 -3.32
N LEU A 130 -18.87 -18.39 -3.20
CA LEU A 130 -18.18 -18.18 -1.92
C LEU A 130 -18.36 -16.75 -1.39
N ASN A 131 -18.62 -15.76 -2.25
CA ASN A 131 -18.92 -14.39 -1.81
C ASN A 131 -20.23 -14.30 -1.01
N TRP A 132 -21.25 -15.06 -1.42
CA TRP A 132 -22.51 -15.14 -0.67
C TRP A 132 -22.38 -16.10 0.52
N LEU A 133 -21.50 -17.11 0.45
CA LEU A 133 -21.31 -18.11 1.50
C LEU A 133 -20.71 -17.53 2.78
N VAL A 134 -19.71 -16.67 2.66
CA VAL A 134 -18.92 -16.19 3.79
C VAL A 134 -19.50 -14.89 4.34
N ASP A 135 -19.87 -14.90 5.63
CA ASP A 135 -20.30 -13.68 6.33
C ASP A 135 -19.08 -12.84 6.71
N ARG A 136 -19.04 -11.62 6.18
CA ARG A 136 -17.96 -10.65 6.39
C ARG A 136 -18.20 -9.75 7.60
N GLU A 137 -19.46 -9.55 7.97
CA GLU A 137 -19.83 -8.85 9.21
C GLU A 137 -19.38 -9.70 10.40
N TYR A 138 -19.66 -11.01 10.38
CA TYR A 138 -19.14 -11.96 11.37
C TYR A 138 -17.61 -11.97 11.46
N ILE A 139 -16.91 -11.88 10.33
CA ILE A 139 -15.43 -11.79 10.34
C ILE A 139 -14.96 -10.46 10.95
N ALA A 140 -15.64 -9.34 10.68
CA ALA A 140 -15.27 -8.03 11.22
C ALA A 140 -15.62 -7.85 12.70
N GLU A 141 -16.84 -8.23 13.11
CA GLU A 141 -17.38 -8.04 14.46
C GLU A 141 -16.89 -9.11 15.44
N ASP A 142 -17.02 -10.41 15.12
CA ASP A 142 -16.67 -11.51 16.03
C ASP A 142 -15.21 -11.97 15.88
N VAL A 143 -14.75 -12.25 14.64
CA VAL A 143 -13.41 -12.86 14.44
C VAL A 143 -12.27 -11.85 14.58
N LEU A 144 -12.44 -10.63 14.08
CA LEU A 144 -11.52 -9.52 14.29
C LEU A 144 -11.89 -8.67 15.53
N GLY A 145 -12.97 -9.01 16.23
CA GLY A 145 -13.37 -8.35 17.48
C GLY A 145 -13.66 -6.86 17.37
N GLY A 146 -14.12 -6.39 16.20
CA GLY A 146 -14.30 -4.98 15.87
C GLY A 146 -13.07 -4.29 15.27
N LEU A 147 -11.91 -4.96 15.19
CA LEU A 147 -10.73 -4.49 14.45
C LEU A 147 -10.80 -4.86 12.95
N GLY A 148 -12.00 -4.90 12.39
CA GLY A 148 -12.27 -5.28 11.00
C GLY A 148 -13.28 -4.37 10.31
N TYR A 149 -13.16 -4.23 8.99
CA TYR A 149 -14.16 -3.61 8.14
C TYR A 149 -14.48 -4.51 6.93
N PRO A 150 -15.72 -4.95 6.69
CA PRO A 150 -16.08 -5.83 5.57
C PRO A 150 -15.66 -5.29 4.20
N VAL A 151 -15.05 -6.13 3.34
CA VAL A 151 -14.76 -5.76 1.95
C VAL A 151 -15.11 -6.86 0.95
N TYR A 152 -15.69 -6.44 -0.17
CA TYR A 152 -16.23 -7.33 -1.21
C TYR A 152 -15.46 -7.17 -2.54
N THR A 153 -15.04 -5.95 -2.86
CA THR A 153 -14.44 -5.56 -4.14
C THR A 153 -12.90 -5.52 -4.09
N VAL A 154 -12.25 -5.74 -5.23
CA VAL A 154 -10.77 -5.64 -5.36
C VAL A 154 -10.27 -4.21 -5.16
N TYR A 155 -11.08 -3.21 -5.52
CA TYR A 155 -10.91 -1.81 -5.12
C TYR A 155 -11.55 -1.60 -3.74
N MET A 156 -10.82 -1.02 -2.78
CA MET A 156 -11.21 -1.08 -1.36
C MET A 156 -11.41 0.30 -0.73
N PRO A 157 -12.40 0.45 0.18
CA PRO A 157 -12.64 1.72 0.88
C PRO A 157 -11.46 2.12 1.77
N TYR A 158 -11.40 3.42 2.08
CA TYR A 158 -10.36 4.08 2.91
C TYR A 158 -8.93 4.09 2.35
N VAL A 159 -8.49 3.01 1.67
CA VAL A 159 -7.12 2.88 1.14
C VAL A 159 -6.99 3.24 -0.34
N MET A 160 -8.02 3.04 -1.18
CA MET A 160 -7.96 3.33 -2.62
C MET A 160 -9.00 4.38 -3.03
N ALA A 161 -8.53 5.52 -3.55
CA ALA A 161 -9.41 6.63 -3.95
C ALA A 161 -10.43 6.26 -5.05
N ASP A 162 -10.15 5.23 -5.87
CA ASP A 162 -11.05 4.77 -6.93
C ASP A 162 -12.35 4.13 -6.41
N TYR A 163 -12.33 3.49 -5.23
CA TYR A 163 -13.54 3.04 -4.56
C TYR A 163 -14.49 4.22 -4.30
N ASP A 164 -13.93 5.33 -3.80
CA ASP A 164 -14.68 6.54 -3.45
C ASP A 164 -15.21 7.29 -4.70
N ARG A 165 -14.43 7.30 -5.80
CA ARG A 165 -14.88 7.83 -7.11
C ARG A 165 -16.04 7.03 -7.71
N LEU A 166 -16.08 5.72 -7.46
CA LEU A 166 -17.08 4.78 -7.97
C LEU A 166 -18.06 4.27 -6.91
N ARG A 167 -18.24 5.02 -5.80
CA ARG A 167 -19.01 4.55 -4.63
C ARG A 167 -20.41 4.02 -4.98
N SER A 168 -21.09 4.59 -5.98
CA SER A 168 -22.39 4.12 -6.47
C SER A 168 -22.37 2.71 -7.06
N ASN A 169 -21.25 2.33 -7.66
CA ASN A 169 -21.05 1.03 -8.30
C ASN A 169 -20.57 0.02 -7.26
N MET A 170 -19.60 0.42 -6.43
CA MET A 170 -19.08 -0.43 -5.34
C MET A 170 -20.21 -0.83 -4.37
N THR A 171 -20.97 0.14 -3.86
CA THR A 171 -22.11 -0.13 -2.94
C THR A 171 -23.30 -0.87 -3.59
N ALA A 172 -23.38 -0.90 -4.93
CA ALA A 172 -24.32 -1.76 -5.63
C ALA A 172 -23.83 -3.22 -5.66
N LEU A 173 -22.54 -3.43 -5.96
CA LEU A 173 -21.89 -4.74 -5.96
C LEU A 173 -21.83 -5.36 -4.56
N GLU A 174 -21.45 -4.59 -3.53
CA GLU A 174 -21.47 -5.02 -2.12
C GLU A 174 -22.85 -5.54 -1.70
N LYS A 175 -23.92 -4.89 -2.19
CA LYS A 175 -25.31 -5.31 -1.92
C LYS A 175 -25.74 -6.53 -2.75
N GLU A 176 -25.16 -6.76 -3.92
CA GLU A 176 -25.42 -7.95 -4.73
C GLU A 176 -24.64 -9.17 -4.22
N TYR A 177 -23.48 -8.93 -3.61
CA TYR A 177 -22.56 -9.91 -3.04
C TYR A 177 -22.59 -10.01 -1.50
N SER A 178 -23.55 -9.36 -0.85
CA SER A 178 -23.84 -9.49 0.60
C SER A 178 -24.17 -10.93 0.98
N HIS A 179 -23.87 -11.32 2.23
CA HIS A 179 -24.04 -12.70 2.72
C HIS A 179 -25.47 -13.24 2.50
N ASP A 180 -25.54 -14.42 1.87
CA ASP A 180 -26.76 -15.19 1.63
C ASP A 180 -26.39 -16.68 1.50
N PHE A 181 -26.40 -17.39 2.62
CA PHE A 181 -26.01 -18.80 2.69
C PHE A 181 -26.87 -19.71 1.80
N ASP A 182 -28.18 -19.46 1.69
CA ASP A 182 -29.08 -20.30 0.89
C ASP A 182 -28.87 -20.06 -0.62
N LYS A 183 -28.64 -18.81 -1.05
CA LYS A 183 -28.21 -18.48 -2.43
C LYS A 183 -26.86 -19.12 -2.77
N ALA A 184 -25.88 -19.02 -1.86
CA ALA A 184 -24.57 -19.64 -2.04
C ALA A 184 -24.68 -21.16 -2.22
N LYS A 185 -25.46 -21.79 -1.35
CA LYS A 185 -25.75 -23.22 -1.39
C LYS A 185 -26.47 -23.65 -2.67
N GLU A 186 -27.50 -22.92 -3.09
CA GLU A 186 -28.18 -23.21 -4.36
C GLU A 186 -27.23 -23.11 -5.56
N ALA A 187 -26.41 -22.05 -5.63
CA ALA A 187 -25.43 -21.87 -6.70
C ALA A 187 -24.40 -23.01 -6.75
N ILE A 188 -23.80 -23.37 -5.61
CA ILE A 188 -22.82 -24.47 -5.50
C ILE A 188 -23.46 -25.80 -5.87
N PHE A 189 -24.64 -26.11 -5.34
CA PHE A 189 -25.32 -27.39 -5.57
C PHE A 189 -25.74 -27.54 -7.04
N ASN A 190 -26.25 -26.48 -7.67
CA ASN A 190 -26.59 -26.46 -9.08
C ASN A 190 -25.35 -26.61 -9.97
N ALA A 191 -24.26 -25.89 -9.68
CA ALA A 191 -23.02 -25.95 -10.45
C ALA A 191 -22.36 -27.33 -10.39
N LEU A 192 -22.26 -27.95 -9.21
CA LEU A 192 -21.72 -29.31 -9.04
C LEU A 192 -22.59 -30.36 -9.74
N THR A 193 -23.91 -30.27 -9.60
CA THR A 193 -24.85 -31.19 -10.29
C THR A 193 -24.73 -31.05 -11.81
N ALA A 194 -24.58 -29.82 -12.33
CA ALA A 194 -24.38 -29.56 -13.76
C ALA A 194 -23.03 -30.10 -14.28
N ALA A 195 -21.99 -30.11 -13.44
CA ALA A 195 -20.70 -30.75 -13.72
C ALA A 195 -20.73 -32.29 -13.61
N GLY A 196 -21.85 -32.89 -13.18
CA GLY A 196 -22.03 -34.34 -13.06
C GLY A 196 -21.63 -34.93 -11.70
N CYS A 197 -21.35 -34.09 -10.70
CA CYS A 197 -21.07 -34.53 -9.32
C CYS A 197 -22.36 -35.02 -8.63
N THR A 198 -22.24 -35.96 -7.68
CA THR A 198 -23.38 -36.45 -6.89
C THR A 198 -23.22 -36.15 -5.39
N LEU A 199 -24.34 -35.95 -4.70
CA LEU A 199 -24.40 -35.79 -3.24
C LEU A 199 -24.99 -37.06 -2.61
N GLU A 200 -24.14 -37.92 -2.07
CA GLU A 200 -24.52 -39.22 -1.50
C GLU A 200 -24.16 -39.29 -0.01
N GLY A 201 -25.10 -39.73 0.83
CA GLY A 201 -24.90 -39.77 2.29
C GLY A 201 -24.63 -38.42 2.96
N GLY A 202 -24.81 -37.30 2.24
CA GLY A 202 -24.43 -35.95 2.68
C GLY A 202 -22.98 -35.56 2.37
N LYS A 203 -22.28 -36.30 1.52
CA LYS A 203 -20.95 -35.92 0.98
C LYS A 203 -20.94 -35.89 -0.55
N TRP A 204 -20.14 -34.99 -1.11
CA TRP A 204 -19.98 -34.80 -2.55
C TRP A 204 -19.00 -35.81 -3.17
N TYR A 205 -19.33 -36.28 -4.37
CA TYR A 205 -18.53 -37.17 -5.20
C TYR A 205 -18.37 -36.59 -6.61
N ASP A 206 -17.20 -36.79 -7.22
CA ASP A 206 -16.88 -36.36 -8.59
C ASP A 206 -17.55 -37.27 -9.66
N PRO A 207 -17.53 -36.89 -10.96
CA PRO A 207 -18.15 -37.69 -12.03
C PRO A 207 -17.55 -39.11 -12.19
N GLU A 208 -16.34 -39.34 -11.70
CA GLU A 208 -15.65 -40.63 -11.65
C GLU A 208 -16.04 -41.48 -10.41
N GLY A 209 -16.72 -40.89 -9.42
CA GLY A 209 -17.19 -41.54 -8.19
C GLY A 209 -16.23 -41.49 -6.99
N ASN A 210 -15.20 -40.65 -7.03
CA ASN A 210 -14.33 -40.37 -5.87
C ASN A 210 -14.95 -39.30 -4.96
N PRO A 211 -14.72 -39.32 -3.64
CA PRO A 211 -15.15 -38.23 -2.76
C PRO A 211 -14.41 -36.92 -3.09
N ILE A 212 -15.10 -35.79 -3.01
CA ILE A 212 -14.51 -34.46 -3.21
C ILE A 212 -13.89 -33.97 -1.89
N GLU A 213 -12.55 -33.92 -1.87
CA GLU A 213 -11.70 -33.56 -0.73
C GLU A 213 -11.04 -32.19 -0.95
N ILE A 214 -11.37 -31.22 -0.09
CA ILE A 214 -10.84 -29.85 -0.13
C ILE A 214 -9.59 -29.75 0.75
N TYR A 215 -8.47 -29.39 0.16
CA TYR A 215 -7.20 -29.17 0.89
C TYR A 215 -7.03 -27.67 1.14
N PHE A 216 -7.38 -27.23 2.35
CA PHE A 216 -7.43 -25.83 2.73
C PHE A 216 -6.16 -25.48 3.52
N MET A 217 -5.28 -24.68 2.91
CA MET A 217 -4.07 -24.17 3.54
C MET A 217 -4.43 -23.00 4.48
N ILE A 218 -4.20 -23.16 5.78
CA ILE A 218 -4.59 -22.18 6.81
C ILE A 218 -3.35 -21.61 7.51
N ARG A 219 -3.22 -20.28 7.60
CA ARG A 219 -2.15 -19.61 8.36
C ARG A 219 -2.41 -19.68 9.86
N VAL A 220 -1.34 -19.58 10.65
CA VAL A 220 -1.39 -19.83 12.11
C VAL A 220 -0.83 -18.69 12.96
N GLU A 221 -0.26 -17.67 12.33
CA GLU A 221 0.41 -16.56 13.02
C GLU A 221 -0.50 -15.38 13.36
N ASP A 222 -1.74 -15.37 12.86
CA ASP A 222 -2.72 -14.30 13.00
C ASP A 222 -4.16 -14.82 12.76
N MET A 223 -5.15 -13.92 12.76
CA MET A 223 -6.59 -14.22 12.69
C MET A 223 -7.03 -15.01 11.45
N ARG A 224 -6.17 -15.15 10.42
CA ARG A 224 -6.38 -16.12 9.34
C ARG A 224 -6.62 -17.54 9.83
N LYS A 225 -6.11 -17.93 11.00
CA LYS A 225 -6.38 -19.24 11.59
C LYS A 225 -7.88 -19.45 11.85
N ASP A 226 -8.52 -18.47 12.46
CA ASP A 226 -9.92 -18.56 12.90
C ASP A 226 -10.88 -18.25 11.75
N ILE A 227 -10.51 -17.35 10.83
CA ILE A 227 -11.16 -17.20 9.52
C ILE A 227 -11.15 -18.53 8.75
N GLY A 228 -10.00 -19.23 8.73
CA GLY A 228 -9.84 -20.52 8.07
C GLY A 228 -10.70 -21.61 8.68
N ASP A 229 -10.74 -21.70 10.01
CA ASP A 229 -11.59 -22.67 10.71
C ASP A 229 -13.08 -22.38 10.50
N TYR A 230 -13.51 -21.10 10.51
CA TYR A 230 -14.88 -20.68 10.18
C TYR A 230 -15.28 -21.09 8.76
N VAL A 231 -14.50 -20.72 7.75
CA VAL A 231 -14.80 -21.06 6.34
C VAL A 231 -14.75 -22.57 6.09
N ALA A 232 -13.86 -23.31 6.77
CA ALA A 232 -13.81 -24.76 6.69
C ALA A 232 -15.10 -25.42 7.23
N ASN A 233 -15.69 -24.88 8.31
CA ASN A 233 -16.96 -25.38 8.85
C ASN A 233 -18.11 -25.17 7.85
N LEU A 234 -18.20 -23.99 7.23
CA LEU A 234 -19.21 -23.69 6.20
C LEU A 234 -19.16 -24.70 5.03
N LEU A 235 -17.95 -25.03 4.57
CA LEU A 235 -17.75 -26.02 3.50
C LEU A 235 -18.12 -27.44 3.94
N GLU A 236 -17.86 -27.82 5.20
CA GLU A 236 -18.26 -29.13 5.73
C GLU A 236 -19.79 -29.28 5.87
N ASP A 237 -20.49 -28.20 6.25
CA ASP A 237 -21.96 -28.12 6.31
C ASP A 237 -22.62 -28.16 4.92
N LEU A 238 -21.91 -27.71 3.87
CA LEU A 238 -22.31 -27.89 2.46
C LEU A 238 -22.02 -29.30 1.91
N GLY A 239 -21.40 -30.19 2.70
CA GLY A 239 -21.13 -31.58 2.33
C GLY A 239 -19.76 -31.84 1.72
N PHE A 240 -18.82 -30.89 1.75
CA PHE A 240 -17.42 -31.17 1.39
C PHE A 240 -16.67 -31.91 2.51
N THR A 241 -15.56 -32.57 2.20
CA THR A 241 -14.61 -33.08 3.21
C THR A 241 -13.41 -32.14 3.24
N VAL A 242 -13.13 -31.48 4.37
CA VAL A 242 -12.11 -30.41 4.44
C VAL A 242 -10.88 -30.82 5.24
N HIS A 243 -9.75 -30.95 4.54
CA HIS A 243 -8.43 -31.17 5.10
C HIS A 243 -7.81 -29.81 5.43
N ARG A 244 -7.93 -29.41 6.70
CA ARG A 244 -7.32 -28.19 7.25
C ARG A 244 -5.80 -28.38 7.39
N ASP A 245 -5.04 -27.88 6.41
CA ASP A 245 -3.58 -27.94 6.37
C ASP A 245 -2.98 -26.68 7.00
N TYR A 246 -2.84 -26.66 8.33
CA TYR A 246 -2.27 -25.54 9.05
C TYR A 246 -0.78 -25.34 8.74
N GLY A 247 -0.29 -24.10 8.64
CA GLY A 247 1.12 -23.82 8.40
C GLY A 247 1.55 -22.36 8.52
N THR A 248 2.85 -22.17 8.75
CA THR A 248 3.52 -20.87 8.80
C THR A 248 3.87 -20.33 7.42
N LEU A 249 4.24 -19.06 7.34
CA LEU A 249 4.78 -18.36 6.15
C LEU A 249 5.76 -19.24 5.34
N SER A 250 6.76 -19.81 6.02
CA SER A 250 7.83 -20.62 5.40
C SER A 250 7.36 -21.93 4.78
N LYS A 251 6.22 -22.48 5.20
CA LYS A 251 5.54 -23.62 4.56
C LYS A 251 4.62 -23.15 3.43
N VAL A 252 3.90 -22.05 3.66
CA VAL A 252 2.84 -21.56 2.77
C VAL A 252 3.39 -20.94 1.49
N ILE A 253 4.35 -20.03 1.57
CA ILE A 253 4.82 -19.27 0.41
C ILE A 253 5.26 -20.16 -0.76
N PRO A 254 6.16 -21.16 -0.58
CA PRO A 254 6.56 -22.04 -1.67
C PRO A 254 5.45 -23.00 -2.14
N LYS A 255 4.44 -23.29 -1.31
CA LYS A 255 3.33 -24.20 -1.65
C LYS A 255 2.23 -23.52 -2.45
N VAL A 256 1.84 -22.31 -2.06
CA VAL A 256 0.68 -21.58 -2.61
C VAL A 256 1.07 -20.61 -3.72
N TYR A 257 2.10 -19.80 -3.51
CA TYR A 257 2.57 -18.85 -4.53
C TYR A 257 3.57 -19.49 -5.48
N GLY A 258 4.43 -20.37 -4.98
CA GLY A 258 5.39 -21.13 -5.76
C GLY A 258 4.87 -22.44 -6.39
N GLY A 259 3.59 -22.79 -6.20
CA GLY A 259 3.07 -24.09 -6.58
C GLY A 259 1.55 -24.15 -6.78
N VAL A 260 1.09 -25.19 -7.49
CA VAL A 260 -0.32 -25.38 -7.89
C VAL A 260 -0.90 -26.73 -7.44
N SER A 261 -0.19 -27.42 -6.55
CA SER A 261 -0.45 -28.79 -6.07
C SER A 261 -0.67 -28.81 -4.56
N ASP A 262 -1.36 -29.84 -4.05
CA ASP A 262 -1.62 -30.07 -2.63
C ASP A 262 -2.41 -28.96 -1.90
N TRP A 263 -2.99 -28.00 -2.62
CA TRP A 263 -3.89 -26.96 -2.09
C TRP A 263 -5.02 -26.59 -3.06
N HIS A 264 -6.19 -26.32 -2.48
CA HIS A 264 -7.41 -25.90 -3.18
C HIS A 264 -7.85 -24.48 -2.77
N LEU A 265 -7.64 -24.14 -1.50
CA LEU A 265 -8.03 -22.89 -0.87
C LEU A 265 -6.93 -22.42 0.08
N TYR A 266 -6.75 -21.11 0.24
CA TYR A 266 -5.76 -20.50 1.12
C TYR A 266 -6.32 -19.27 1.84
N THR A 267 -6.03 -19.13 3.14
CA THR A 267 -6.28 -17.92 3.92
C THR A 267 -5.18 -16.90 3.65
N GLU A 268 -5.46 -15.86 2.86
CA GLU A 268 -4.50 -14.86 2.41
C GLU A 268 -4.61 -13.55 3.21
N THR A 269 -3.52 -12.77 3.20
CA THR A 269 -3.57 -11.34 3.59
C THR A 269 -2.54 -10.57 2.78
N TRP A 270 -2.85 -9.30 2.49
CA TRP A 270 -1.95 -8.33 1.88
C TRP A 270 -1.87 -7.09 2.76
N ALA A 271 -0.69 -6.49 2.87
CA ALA A 271 -0.48 -5.22 3.58
C ALA A 271 -0.41 -4.06 2.58
N PHE A 272 -0.93 -2.90 2.96
CA PHE A 272 -0.91 -1.71 2.12
C PHE A 272 0.31 -0.83 2.44
N PRO A 273 1.18 -0.51 1.45
CA PRO A 273 2.39 0.29 1.68
C PRO A 273 2.12 1.79 1.81
N SER A 274 0.96 2.25 1.36
CA SER A 274 0.40 3.60 1.53
C SER A 274 -1.08 3.58 1.14
N VAL A 275 -1.78 4.72 1.32
CA VAL A 275 -2.97 5.00 0.51
C VAL A 275 -2.62 5.09 -0.98
N SER A 276 -3.60 4.89 -1.86
CA SER A 276 -3.46 5.00 -3.31
C SER A 276 -4.45 5.98 -3.94
N ALA A 277 -3.96 6.75 -4.90
CA ALA A 277 -4.75 7.73 -5.64
C ALA A 277 -5.27 7.18 -6.98
N TYR A 278 -4.62 6.19 -7.57
CA TYR A 278 -4.89 5.67 -8.90
C TYR A 278 -4.46 4.20 -8.95
N GLU A 279 -5.39 3.29 -8.69
CA GLU A 279 -5.07 1.86 -8.49
C GLU A 279 -5.22 1.05 -9.79
N ASP A 280 -4.34 1.31 -10.75
CA ASP A 280 -4.45 0.76 -12.11
C ASP A 280 -3.89 -0.68 -12.26
N ASP A 281 -3.04 -1.14 -11.35
CA ASP A 281 -2.40 -2.46 -11.42
C ASP A 281 -3.13 -3.56 -10.63
N ILE A 282 -3.87 -3.23 -9.56
CA ILE A 282 -4.43 -4.22 -8.61
C ILE A 282 -5.27 -5.32 -9.26
N ALA A 283 -6.04 -4.99 -10.31
CA ALA A 283 -6.84 -5.98 -11.04
C ALA A 283 -5.95 -7.00 -11.79
N TYR A 284 -4.88 -6.52 -12.45
CA TYR A 284 -3.88 -7.40 -13.07
C TYR A 284 -3.12 -8.19 -12.02
N TYR A 285 -2.63 -7.51 -10.98
CA TYR A 285 -1.86 -8.13 -9.91
C TYR A 285 -2.66 -9.27 -9.25
N MET A 286 -3.93 -9.05 -8.92
CA MET A 286 -4.73 -10.02 -8.17
C MET A 286 -5.42 -11.11 -9.01
N TYR A 287 -5.60 -10.93 -10.33
CA TYR A 287 -6.36 -11.86 -11.18
C TYR A 287 -5.64 -12.34 -12.45
N CYS A 288 -4.46 -11.80 -12.80
CA CYS A 288 -3.69 -12.18 -14.00
C CYS A 288 -2.18 -12.42 -13.74
N SER A 289 -1.61 -11.82 -12.71
CA SER A 289 -0.16 -11.80 -12.49
C SER A 289 0.37 -13.10 -11.88
N PRO A 290 1.36 -13.78 -12.49
CA PRO A 290 1.99 -14.96 -11.90
C PRO A 290 2.77 -14.64 -10.61
N TRP A 291 3.05 -13.36 -10.34
CA TRP A 291 3.71 -12.90 -9.12
C TRP A 291 2.81 -13.01 -7.88
N SER A 292 1.48 -12.89 -8.03
CA SER A 292 0.52 -13.13 -6.95
C SER A 292 0.07 -14.59 -6.82
N GLY A 293 0.61 -15.49 -7.66
CA GLY A 293 0.51 -16.93 -7.50
C GLY A 293 0.74 -17.72 -8.79
N ALA A 294 1.48 -18.83 -8.70
CA ALA A 294 1.81 -19.71 -9.82
C ALA A 294 0.59 -20.26 -10.59
N VAL A 295 -0.61 -20.27 -9.99
CA VAL A 295 -1.85 -20.66 -10.70
C VAL A 295 -2.10 -19.83 -11.96
N PHE A 296 -1.74 -18.55 -11.99
CA PHE A 296 -1.93 -17.69 -13.17
C PHE A 296 -0.95 -17.99 -14.33
N GLN A 297 -0.01 -18.92 -14.15
CA GLN A 297 0.78 -19.49 -15.26
C GLN A 297 0.02 -20.58 -16.05
N TYR A 298 -1.09 -21.08 -15.48
CA TYR A 298 -1.88 -22.20 -16.01
C TYR A 298 -3.38 -21.87 -16.13
N TYR A 299 -3.85 -20.91 -15.34
CA TYR A 299 -5.17 -20.31 -15.41
C TYR A 299 -5.14 -19.03 -16.25
N THR A 300 -6.25 -18.75 -16.92
CA THR A 300 -6.50 -17.43 -17.52
C THR A 300 -7.97 -17.10 -17.21
N PRO A 301 -8.27 -15.91 -16.66
CA PRO A 301 -9.64 -15.50 -16.39
C PRO A 301 -10.39 -15.23 -17.71
N GLU A 302 -11.66 -14.79 -17.60
CA GLU A 302 -12.42 -14.39 -18.78
C GLU A 302 -11.66 -13.30 -19.58
N GLN A 303 -11.59 -13.46 -20.90
CA GLN A 303 -10.76 -12.63 -21.79
C GLN A 303 -10.95 -11.12 -21.57
N ARG A 304 -12.20 -10.67 -21.30
CA ARG A 304 -12.51 -9.26 -21.05
C ARG A 304 -11.94 -8.73 -19.72
N LEU A 305 -11.87 -9.57 -18.68
CA LEU A 305 -11.21 -9.22 -17.42
C LEU A 305 -9.73 -9.00 -17.68
N LYS A 306 -9.09 -9.96 -18.36
CA LYS A 306 -7.67 -9.88 -18.71
C LYS A 306 -7.35 -8.63 -19.54
N GLU A 307 -8.12 -8.37 -20.59
CA GLU A 307 -7.96 -7.17 -21.43
C GLU A 307 -8.04 -5.89 -20.62
N LEU A 308 -9.07 -5.72 -19.78
CA LEU A 308 -9.18 -4.52 -18.94
C LEU A 308 -8.07 -4.39 -17.92
N ALA A 309 -7.63 -5.49 -17.32
CA ALA A 309 -6.54 -5.50 -16.35
C ALA A 309 -5.18 -5.13 -16.98
N GLU A 310 -4.86 -5.68 -18.16
CA GLU A 310 -3.65 -5.33 -18.91
C GLU A 310 -3.70 -3.88 -19.43
N ASN A 311 -4.86 -3.42 -19.92
CA ASN A 311 -5.03 -2.06 -20.41
C ASN A 311 -5.00 -0.98 -19.31
N LEU A 312 -5.49 -1.28 -18.10
CA LEU A 312 -5.35 -0.39 -16.93
C LEU A 312 -3.88 -0.30 -16.50
N LEU A 313 -3.21 -1.45 -16.30
CA LEU A 313 -1.79 -1.53 -15.94
C LEU A 313 -0.88 -0.72 -16.87
N ASN A 314 -1.15 -0.77 -18.18
CA ASN A 314 -0.40 -0.05 -19.21
C ASN A 314 -0.83 1.42 -19.40
N ALA A 315 -1.81 1.91 -18.64
CA ALA A 315 -2.44 3.23 -18.77
C ALA A 315 -2.94 3.54 -20.21
N GLU A 316 -3.58 2.57 -20.86
CA GLU A 316 -4.10 2.70 -22.24
C GLU A 316 -5.42 3.47 -22.36
N TYR A 317 -5.94 4.02 -21.25
CA TYR A 317 -7.12 4.87 -21.24
C TYR A 317 -6.81 6.28 -21.76
N ARG A 318 -7.73 6.88 -22.51
CA ARG A 318 -7.57 8.24 -23.06
C ARG A 318 -7.88 9.34 -22.05
N ASP A 319 -8.78 9.06 -21.11
CA ASP A 319 -9.35 10.02 -20.17
C ASP A 319 -9.90 9.35 -18.90
N MET A 320 -10.29 10.15 -17.90
CA MET A 320 -10.71 9.66 -16.58
C MET A 320 -12.07 8.94 -16.63
N ASP A 321 -12.98 9.36 -17.51
CA ASP A 321 -14.30 8.74 -17.64
C ASP A 321 -14.16 7.32 -18.22
N GLU A 322 -13.27 7.14 -19.19
CA GLU A 322 -12.90 5.83 -19.74
C GLU A 322 -12.22 4.94 -18.69
N ARG A 323 -11.20 5.46 -17.98
CA ARG A 323 -10.53 4.75 -16.87
C ARG A 323 -11.52 4.27 -15.80
N LEU A 324 -12.41 5.15 -15.32
CA LEU A 324 -13.41 4.80 -14.31
C LEU A 324 -14.46 3.81 -14.84
N SER A 325 -14.78 3.85 -16.14
CA SER A 325 -15.65 2.84 -16.77
C SER A 325 -15.01 1.44 -16.77
N TRP A 326 -13.70 1.37 -17.03
CA TRP A 326 -12.93 0.12 -17.00
C TRP A 326 -12.79 -0.43 -15.59
N ILE A 327 -12.53 0.43 -14.59
CA ILE A 327 -12.47 0.02 -13.17
C ILE A 327 -13.83 -0.54 -12.71
N ALA A 328 -14.95 0.08 -13.10
CA ALA A 328 -16.28 -0.43 -12.79
C ALA A 328 -16.54 -1.81 -13.41
N GLU A 329 -16.23 -1.99 -14.71
CA GLU A 329 -16.43 -3.26 -15.42
C GLU A 329 -15.50 -4.37 -14.90
N VAL A 330 -14.21 -4.07 -14.69
CA VAL A 330 -13.24 -5.07 -14.20
C VAL A 330 -13.54 -5.50 -12.76
N THR A 331 -14.11 -4.63 -11.92
CA THR A 331 -14.52 -5.00 -10.55
C THR A 331 -15.65 -6.03 -10.56
N GLU A 332 -16.66 -5.84 -11.41
CA GLU A 332 -17.75 -6.80 -11.60
C GLU A 332 -17.25 -8.14 -12.17
N LEU A 333 -16.27 -8.10 -13.08
CA LEU A 333 -15.63 -9.29 -13.63
C LEU A 333 -14.75 -10.02 -12.61
N CYS A 334 -14.02 -9.30 -11.74
CA CYS A 334 -13.22 -9.87 -10.64
C CYS A 334 -14.08 -10.60 -9.61
N LEU A 335 -15.25 -10.07 -9.28
CA LEU A 335 -16.25 -10.73 -8.43
C LEU A 335 -16.76 -12.03 -9.07
N LYS A 336 -17.08 -12.01 -10.37
CA LYS A 336 -17.50 -13.22 -11.10
C LYS A 336 -16.40 -14.25 -11.25
N ASP A 337 -15.15 -13.83 -11.47
CA ASP A 337 -14.01 -14.74 -11.56
C ASP A 337 -13.70 -15.43 -10.23
N SER A 338 -13.66 -14.65 -9.13
CA SER A 338 -13.44 -15.14 -7.77
C SER A 338 -12.25 -16.11 -7.61
N THR A 339 -11.14 -15.93 -8.33
CA THR A 339 -9.84 -16.46 -7.88
C THR A 339 -9.43 -15.91 -6.52
N ARG A 340 -9.90 -14.71 -6.17
CA ARG A 340 -9.84 -14.13 -4.82
C ARG A 340 -11.23 -13.70 -4.34
N VAL A 341 -11.51 -13.98 -3.07
CA VAL A 341 -12.73 -13.58 -2.35
C VAL A 341 -12.29 -12.71 -1.17
N TRP A 342 -12.45 -11.40 -1.32
CA TRP A 342 -12.13 -10.40 -0.30
C TRP A 342 -13.01 -10.58 0.93
N LEU A 343 -12.48 -10.34 2.14
CA LEU A 343 -13.21 -10.58 3.40
C LEU A 343 -13.33 -9.32 4.26
N ALA A 344 -12.21 -8.83 4.79
CA ALA A 344 -12.18 -7.67 5.69
C ALA A 344 -10.85 -6.92 5.61
N LEU A 345 -10.89 -5.58 5.64
CA LEU A 345 -9.75 -4.75 6.00
C LEU A 345 -9.47 -4.88 7.49
N GLN A 346 -8.20 -4.93 7.87
CA GLN A 346 -7.76 -4.74 9.26
C GLN A 346 -7.92 -3.27 9.63
N VAL A 347 -8.68 -2.97 10.68
CA VAL A 347 -8.68 -1.66 11.33
C VAL A 347 -7.47 -1.62 12.26
N ALA A 348 -6.61 -0.62 12.09
CA ALA A 348 -5.33 -0.49 12.79
C ALA A 348 -5.28 0.84 13.58
N PRO A 349 -5.62 0.83 14.89
CA PRO A 349 -5.50 2.00 15.75
C PRO A 349 -4.03 2.22 16.14
N PHE A 350 -3.46 3.38 15.83
CA PHE A 350 -2.09 3.77 16.22
C PHE A 350 -2.14 4.71 17.44
N PRO A 351 -1.71 4.27 18.64
CA PRO A 351 -1.92 5.01 19.88
C PRO A 351 -0.82 6.05 20.18
N TYR A 352 -1.25 7.19 20.73
CA TYR A 352 -0.40 8.31 21.11
C TYR A 352 -0.83 8.95 22.43
N ASN A 353 0.04 9.76 23.03
CA ASN A 353 -0.26 10.54 24.23
C ASN A 353 -0.92 11.88 23.83
N VAL A 354 -2.06 12.21 24.46
CA VAL A 354 -2.85 13.43 24.16
C VAL A 354 -2.14 14.76 24.41
N GLY A 355 -0.94 14.74 24.99
CA GLY A 355 -0.05 15.91 25.12
C GLY A 355 0.76 16.22 23.84
N VAL A 356 0.65 15.40 22.80
CA VAL A 356 1.18 15.67 21.46
C VAL A 356 0.03 15.98 20.51
N GLU A 357 0.23 17.00 19.68
CA GLU A 357 -0.69 17.44 18.64
C GLU A 357 0.00 17.47 17.26
N GLY A 358 -0.79 17.74 16.21
CA GLY A 358 -0.26 17.97 14.87
C GLY A 358 0.28 16.73 14.17
N ILE A 359 0.01 15.52 14.69
CA ILE A 359 0.47 14.25 14.13
C ILE A 359 -0.23 14.00 12.79
N ALA A 360 0.49 14.18 11.68
CA ALA A 360 0.06 13.67 10.38
C ALA A 360 0.23 12.14 10.34
N TYR A 361 -0.74 11.43 9.79
CA TYR A 361 -0.72 9.98 9.62
C TYR A 361 -1.26 9.60 8.25
N ASP A 362 -1.08 8.33 7.88
CA ASP A 362 -1.51 7.75 6.61
C ASP A 362 -2.70 6.82 6.81
N LEU A 363 -3.71 6.88 5.93
CA LEU A 363 -4.93 6.08 6.13
C LEU A 363 -4.68 4.57 5.94
N ALA A 364 -3.55 4.15 5.35
CA ALA A 364 -3.12 2.76 5.33
C ALA A 364 -2.03 2.48 6.36
N THR A 365 -0.95 3.27 6.37
CA THR A 365 0.27 2.98 7.16
C THR A 365 0.40 3.73 8.49
N GLY A 366 -0.62 4.51 8.87
CA GLY A 366 -0.68 5.20 10.16
C GLY A 366 0.56 6.06 10.42
N PHE A 367 1.31 5.71 11.46
CA PHE A 367 2.47 6.48 11.94
C PHE A 367 3.80 6.17 11.21
N TRP A 368 3.81 5.34 10.16
CA TRP A 368 5.02 5.03 9.40
C TRP A 368 5.36 6.05 8.30
N SER A 369 4.42 6.95 7.98
CA SER A 369 4.61 8.05 7.01
C SER A 369 5.73 9.02 7.41
N MET A 370 6.44 9.57 6.41
CA MET A 370 7.51 10.55 6.64
C MET A 370 7.03 11.82 7.37
N TYR A 371 5.74 12.16 7.29
CA TYR A 371 5.21 13.36 7.91
C TYR A 371 5.06 13.22 9.43
N THR A 372 4.79 12.02 9.96
CA THR A 372 4.38 11.79 11.35
C THR A 372 5.35 12.40 12.36
N LEU A 373 6.61 11.99 12.30
CA LEU A 373 7.66 12.47 13.22
C LEU A 373 8.15 13.91 12.90
N ARG A 374 7.81 14.43 11.72
CA ARG A 374 8.17 15.81 11.31
C ARG A 374 7.12 16.84 11.75
N THR A 375 5.87 16.40 11.91
CA THR A 375 4.69 17.25 12.21
C THR A 375 4.27 17.19 13.68
N ALA A 376 4.46 16.05 14.35
CA ALA A 376 4.20 15.86 15.77
C ALA A 376 4.92 16.92 16.65
N ARG A 377 4.16 17.58 17.52
CA ARG A 377 4.64 18.69 18.37
C ARG A 377 3.90 18.76 19.71
N PHE A 378 4.43 19.53 20.66
CA PHE A 378 3.74 19.82 21.93
C PHE A 378 2.93 21.13 21.81
N SER A 379 1.73 21.16 22.39
CA SER A 379 0.83 22.33 22.27
C SER A 379 1.48 23.63 22.77
N ASN A 380 1.52 24.64 21.89
CA ASN A 380 2.10 25.97 22.15
C ASN A 380 3.60 25.98 22.49
N ILE A 381 4.37 24.94 22.13
CA ILE A 381 5.81 24.87 22.37
C ILE A 381 6.54 24.35 21.11
N THR A 382 7.44 25.16 20.57
CA THR A 382 8.51 24.68 19.68
C THR A 382 9.68 24.15 20.53
N GLY A 383 10.21 22.99 20.17
CA GLY A 383 11.29 22.30 20.85
C GLY A 383 10.84 21.13 21.72
N GLY A 384 11.70 20.68 22.63
CA GLY A 384 11.44 19.57 23.55
C GLY A 384 12.00 18.22 23.06
N THR A 385 11.54 17.12 23.66
CA THR A 385 11.99 15.76 23.31
C THR A 385 10.81 14.83 23.11
N LEU A 386 10.61 14.36 21.88
CA LEU A 386 9.62 13.36 21.53
C LEU A 386 10.14 11.96 21.93
N ARG A 387 9.34 11.19 22.67
CA ARG A 387 9.66 9.82 23.09
C ARG A 387 8.84 8.85 22.24
N VAL A 388 9.52 8.00 21.50
CA VAL A 388 8.92 7.25 20.39
C VAL A 388 9.22 5.77 20.55
N GLY A 389 8.15 4.97 20.64
CA GLY A 389 8.25 3.53 20.82
C GLY A 389 8.26 2.82 19.48
N ILE A 390 9.07 1.77 19.37
CA ILE A 390 9.09 0.85 18.23
C ILE A 390 9.02 -0.58 18.74
N LYS A 391 8.30 -1.47 18.04
CA LYS A 391 8.08 -2.86 18.50
C LYS A 391 9.38 -3.68 18.56
N ALA A 392 10.34 -3.37 17.68
CA ALA A 392 11.71 -3.88 17.70
C ALA A 392 12.68 -2.83 17.13
N PHE A 393 13.93 -2.80 17.59
CA PHE A 393 14.99 -2.05 16.91
C PHE A 393 15.34 -2.67 15.55
N PRO A 394 15.67 -1.87 14.51
CA PRO A 394 15.83 -2.41 13.17
C PRO A 394 17.15 -3.18 12.99
N ALA A 395 17.02 -4.40 12.45
CA ALA A 395 18.15 -5.29 12.19
C ALA A 395 18.92 -4.95 10.91
N ASP A 396 18.26 -4.28 9.94
CA ASP A 396 18.84 -3.84 8.67
C ASP A 396 19.94 -2.80 8.82
N ALA A 397 20.73 -2.64 7.76
CA ALA A 397 21.82 -1.70 7.72
C ALA A 397 21.34 -0.26 7.51
N PHE A 398 22.01 0.69 8.18
CA PHE A 398 21.76 2.13 8.06
C PHE A 398 22.55 2.69 6.88
N ASN A 399 22.14 2.31 5.66
CA ASN A 399 22.78 2.66 4.39
C ASN A 399 21.73 3.20 3.41
N PRO A 400 21.94 4.36 2.76
CA PRO A 400 20.95 4.98 1.89
C PRO A 400 20.81 4.34 0.50
N VAL A 401 21.73 3.47 0.08
CA VAL A 401 21.75 2.86 -1.27
C VAL A 401 21.11 1.46 -1.27
N GLY A 402 21.32 0.65 -0.23
CA GLY A 402 20.77 -0.70 -0.15
C GLY A 402 20.43 -1.16 1.28
N GLY A 403 20.33 -0.21 2.21
CA GLY A 403 19.86 -0.40 3.58
C GLY A 403 18.44 0.14 3.78
N PHE A 404 18.02 0.33 5.03
CA PHE A 404 16.68 0.79 5.40
C PHE A 404 15.52 0.03 4.71
N ARG A 405 15.65 -1.30 4.62
CA ARG A 405 14.73 -2.19 3.88
C ARG A 405 13.53 -2.65 4.70
N TRP A 406 13.59 -2.59 6.03
CA TRP A 406 12.52 -3.08 6.92
C TRP A 406 11.66 -1.96 7.49
N LEU A 407 10.36 -2.26 7.68
CA LEU A 407 9.34 -1.31 8.17
C LEU A 407 9.78 -0.52 9.42
N TYR A 408 10.45 -1.15 10.37
CA TYR A 408 10.89 -0.51 11.61
C TYR A 408 11.99 0.56 11.41
N SER A 409 12.76 0.51 10.33
CA SER A 409 13.83 1.48 10.03
C SER A 409 13.33 2.68 9.24
N LEU A 410 12.19 2.58 8.52
CA LEU A 410 11.64 3.66 7.70
C LEU A 410 11.37 4.96 8.50
N PRO A 411 10.73 4.95 9.69
CA PRO A 411 10.53 6.18 10.47
C PRO A 411 11.85 6.80 10.95
N VAL A 412 12.87 5.97 11.21
CA VAL A 412 14.22 6.43 11.58
C VAL A 412 14.88 7.10 10.38
N ARG A 413 14.83 6.48 9.18
CA ARG A 413 15.29 7.07 7.92
C ARG A 413 14.64 8.42 7.67
N HIS A 414 13.32 8.53 7.79
CA HIS A 414 12.58 9.77 7.54
C HIS A 414 12.89 10.91 8.53
N ALA A 415 13.46 10.59 9.69
CA ALA A 415 13.92 11.55 10.69
C ALA A 415 15.38 12.00 10.51
N ILE A 416 16.25 11.17 9.91
CA ILE A 416 17.69 11.46 9.72
C ILE A 416 18.12 11.74 8.28
N MET A 417 17.22 11.53 7.31
CA MET A 417 17.42 11.81 5.89
C MET A 417 16.26 12.62 5.32
N ASP A 418 16.55 13.44 4.30
CA ASP A 418 15.53 14.19 3.55
C ASP A 418 15.51 13.74 2.08
N TYR A 419 14.95 12.54 1.88
CA TYR A 419 15.16 11.70 0.69
C TYR A 419 14.33 12.08 -0.55
N TYR A 420 13.34 12.97 -0.41
CA TYR A 420 12.29 13.16 -1.43
C TYR A 420 12.22 14.58 -2.01
N GLY A 421 12.18 14.68 -3.34
CA GLY A 421 11.84 15.91 -4.06
C GLY A 421 10.33 16.13 -4.04
N VAL A 422 9.58 15.10 -4.40
CA VAL A 422 8.12 14.98 -4.22
C VAL A 422 7.77 13.74 -3.38
N TYR A 423 6.64 13.77 -2.66
CA TYR A 423 6.16 12.62 -1.88
C TYR A 423 4.61 12.61 -1.81
N PRO A 424 3.94 11.44 -1.74
CA PRO A 424 2.49 11.37 -1.66
C PRO A 424 1.91 12.15 -0.47
N HIS A 425 0.69 12.67 -0.61
CA HIS A 425 -0.08 13.20 0.50
C HIS A 425 -0.83 12.05 1.22
N SER A 426 -0.57 11.86 2.51
CA SER A 426 -1.00 10.65 3.25
C SER A 426 -2.51 10.41 3.43
N HIS A 427 -3.38 11.32 2.96
CA HIS A 427 -4.83 11.09 2.86
C HIS A 427 -5.38 11.06 1.41
N THR A 428 -4.55 11.33 0.39
CA THR A 428 -5.02 11.41 -1.01
C THR A 428 -4.07 10.82 -2.05
N ALA A 429 -2.87 10.39 -1.66
CA ALA A 429 -1.77 9.86 -2.48
C ALA A 429 -1.26 10.71 -3.66
N ILE A 430 -1.89 11.85 -3.98
CA ILE A 430 -1.36 12.87 -4.91
C ILE A 430 0.00 13.36 -4.41
N TYR A 431 1.00 13.46 -5.29
CA TYR A 431 2.35 13.85 -4.92
C TYR A 431 2.46 15.36 -4.67
N LEU A 432 3.07 15.72 -3.53
CA LEU A 432 3.30 17.10 -3.12
C LEU A 432 4.78 17.50 -3.20
N PRO A 433 5.09 18.76 -3.54
CA PRO A 433 6.46 19.26 -3.65
C PRO A 433 7.12 19.48 -2.27
N ILE A 434 7.95 18.52 -1.85
CA ILE A 434 8.73 18.57 -0.60
C ILE A 434 9.96 19.47 -0.82
N ARG A 435 10.94 18.97 -1.58
CA ARG A 435 12.18 19.67 -1.93
C ARG A 435 12.24 20.14 -3.38
N ALA A 436 11.47 19.54 -4.28
CA ALA A 436 11.38 19.94 -5.67
C ALA A 436 9.99 20.54 -5.94
N ASN A 437 9.91 21.85 -6.18
CA ASN A 437 8.71 22.43 -6.80
C ASN A 437 8.70 22.03 -8.27
N PHE A 438 7.57 21.58 -8.82
CA PHE A 438 7.48 21.10 -10.20
C PHE A 438 6.42 21.84 -11.02
N THR A 439 6.61 21.84 -12.34
CA THR A 439 5.56 22.08 -13.35
C THR A 439 5.77 21.10 -14.51
N VAL A 440 4.69 20.48 -14.98
CA VAL A 440 4.72 19.48 -16.06
C VAL A 440 4.25 20.10 -17.38
N GLU A 441 4.91 19.73 -18.46
CA GLU A 441 4.40 19.79 -19.82
C GLU A 441 4.28 18.35 -20.34
N THR A 442 3.12 17.95 -20.86
CA THR A 442 2.93 16.61 -21.43
C THR A 442 2.17 16.66 -22.74
N ALA A 443 2.52 15.77 -23.66
CA ALA A 443 1.85 15.61 -24.94
C ALA A 443 0.66 14.61 -24.89
N GLY A 444 0.36 14.04 -23.70
CA GLY A 444 -0.69 13.04 -23.53
C GLY A 444 -0.23 11.61 -23.85
N PRO A 445 -1.15 10.62 -23.87
CA PRO A 445 -0.81 9.21 -24.09
C PRO A 445 -0.25 8.95 -25.50
N ASP A 446 -0.82 9.59 -26.53
CA ASP A 446 -0.48 9.42 -27.96
C ASP A 446 0.61 10.37 -28.48
N GLY A 447 0.93 11.43 -27.72
CA GLY A 447 1.78 12.52 -28.17
C GLY A 447 3.25 12.39 -27.76
N THR A 448 4.10 13.24 -28.35
CA THR A 448 5.50 13.40 -27.93
C THR A 448 5.97 14.85 -28.02
N LEU A 449 6.94 15.18 -27.15
CA LEU A 449 7.72 16.41 -27.10
C LEU A 449 9.14 16.13 -27.61
N SER A 450 9.77 17.11 -28.25
CA SER A 450 11.19 17.03 -28.66
C SER A 450 12.12 17.27 -27.47
N VAL A 451 13.09 16.39 -27.26
CA VAL A 451 14.15 16.59 -26.26
C VAL A 451 15.27 17.44 -26.89
N PRO A 452 15.77 18.51 -26.23
CA PRO A 452 16.88 19.32 -26.73
C PRO A 452 18.17 18.51 -26.92
N GLU A 453 18.88 18.71 -28.04
CA GLU A 453 20.04 17.88 -28.41
C GLU A 453 21.19 17.94 -27.39
N ASP A 454 21.27 19.02 -26.60
CA ASP A 454 22.28 19.26 -25.56
C ASP A 454 21.82 18.90 -24.14
N ALA A 455 20.59 18.39 -23.97
CA ALA A 455 20.20 17.69 -22.75
C ALA A 455 21.15 16.49 -22.50
N LEU A 456 21.34 16.16 -21.23
CA LEU A 456 22.35 15.23 -20.76
C LEU A 456 21.71 13.91 -20.34
N ILE A 457 22.37 12.80 -20.68
CA ILE A 457 22.06 11.46 -20.17
C ILE A 457 23.37 10.80 -19.74
N PHE A 458 23.34 10.08 -18.62
CA PHE A 458 24.52 9.39 -18.13
C PHE A 458 24.73 8.09 -18.91
N ASP A 459 25.98 7.75 -19.21
CA ASP A 459 26.35 6.48 -19.82
C ASP A 459 27.23 5.67 -18.84
N PRO A 460 26.68 4.68 -18.13
CA PRO A 460 27.44 3.91 -17.15
C PRO A 460 28.55 3.05 -17.79
N ALA A 461 28.46 2.74 -19.08
CA ALA A 461 29.51 1.99 -19.80
C ALA A 461 30.77 2.82 -20.07
N THR A 462 30.66 4.16 -20.11
CA THR A 462 31.79 5.09 -20.15
C THR A 462 32.02 5.86 -18.84
N SER A 463 31.06 5.78 -17.91
CA SER A 463 31.00 6.51 -16.64
C SER A 463 31.06 8.03 -16.81
N ASP A 464 30.43 8.55 -17.87
CA ASP A 464 30.44 9.98 -18.23
C ASP A 464 29.05 10.48 -18.67
N TRP A 465 28.86 11.81 -18.65
CA TRP A 465 27.64 12.48 -19.07
C TRP A 465 27.71 12.85 -20.56
N ARG A 466 26.89 12.20 -21.39
CA ARG A 466 26.81 12.48 -22.82
C ARG A 466 25.56 13.28 -23.17
N ARG A 467 25.64 14.00 -24.29
CA ARG A 467 24.47 14.64 -24.92
C ARG A 467 23.55 13.59 -25.53
N VAL A 468 22.24 13.83 -25.47
CA VAL A 468 21.22 12.94 -26.06
C VAL A 468 21.26 12.97 -27.60
N GLY A 469 21.55 14.13 -28.20
CA GLY A 469 21.66 14.29 -29.65
C GLY A 469 20.33 14.49 -30.39
N PRO A 470 20.37 14.57 -31.73
CA PRO A 470 19.22 14.91 -32.56
C PRO A 470 18.17 13.79 -32.64
N GLY A 471 16.90 14.19 -32.62
CA GLY A 471 15.76 13.30 -32.89
C GLY A 471 15.24 12.49 -31.70
N VAL A 472 15.71 12.79 -30.49
CA VAL A 472 15.18 12.19 -29.24
C VAL A 472 13.86 12.86 -28.86
N THR A 473 12.88 12.05 -28.43
CA THR A 473 11.54 12.48 -28.00
C THR A 473 11.16 11.84 -26.68
N ALA A 474 10.22 12.45 -25.97
CA ALA A 474 9.65 12.01 -24.70
C ALA A 474 8.14 12.32 -24.66
N LYS A 475 7.33 11.59 -23.89
CA LYS A 475 5.91 11.96 -23.68
C LYS A 475 5.76 13.24 -22.86
N SER A 476 6.62 13.44 -21.85
CA SER A 476 6.50 14.52 -20.87
C SER A 476 7.84 15.17 -20.51
N ALA A 477 7.77 16.41 -20.04
CA ALA A 477 8.88 17.20 -19.54
C ALA A 477 8.50 17.83 -18.20
N VAL A 478 9.31 17.61 -17.16
CA VAL A 478 9.06 18.11 -15.80
C VAL A 478 10.13 19.13 -15.45
N VAL A 479 9.73 20.38 -15.24
CA VAL A 479 10.62 21.44 -14.76
C VAL A 479 10.65 21.40 -13.24
N PHE A 480 11.79 21.07 -12.64
CA PHE A 480 11.99 21.09 -11.20
C PHE A 480 12.80 22.30 -10.76
N SER A 481 12.31 22.99 -9.74
CA SER A 481 12.99 24.07 -9.02
C SER A 481 13.31 23.61 -7.59
N PHE A 482 14.59 23.38 -7.30
CA PHE A 482 15.03 22.75 -6.06
C PHE A 482 15.20 23.71 -4.88
N LYS A 483 14.63 23.34 -3.72
CA LYS A 483 14.77 24.00 -2.42
C LYS A 483 16.01 23.48 -1.68
N PHE A 484 17.19 23.70 -2.27
CA PHE A 484 18.47 23.27 -1.71
C PHE A 484 18.73 23.78 -0.28
N GLY A 485 19.38 22.94 0.51
CA GLY A 485 19.73 23.21 1.90
C GLY A 485 21.23 23.08 2.17
N ARG A 486 21.56 22.64 3.38
CA ARG A 486 22.93 22.30 3.79
C ARG A 486 22.95 20.89 4.36
N TRP A 487 23.97 20.12 3.98
CA TRP A 487 24.21 18.78 4.54
C TRP A 487 24.61 18.87 6.02
N HIS A 488 24.39 17.80 6.79
CA HIS A 488 24.70 17.76 8.23
C HIS A 488 26.17 18.05 8.55
N HIS A 489 27.09 17.72 7.63
CA HIS A 489 28.52 18.00 7.76
C HIS A 489 28.91 19.44 7.30
N GLY A 490 27.94 20.26 6.90
CA GLY A 490 28.07 21.72 6.72
C GLY A 490 28.21 22.23 5.28
N GLN A 491 28.35 21.37 4.26
CA GLN A 491 28.38 21.83 2.86
C GLN A 491 27.00 22.29 2.39
N ASN A 492 26.96 23.10 1.33
CA ASN A 492 25.72 23.49 0.66
C ASN A 492 25.36 22.46 -0.42
N MET A 493 24.08 22.14 -0.57
CA MET A 493 23.61 21.33 -1.69
C MET A 493 23.65 22.11 -3.01
N THR A 494 23.87 21.41 -4.12
CA THR A 494 23.95 21.95 -5.47
C THR A 494 23.40 20.95 -6.50
N LEU A 495 23.35 21.33 -7.79
CA LEU A 495 23.11 20.35 -8.86
C LEU A 495 24.19 19.27 -8.99
N ALA A 496 25.38 19.43 -8.40
CA ALA A 496 26.38 18.37 -8.40
C ALA A 496 25.91 17.14 -7.60
N ASP A 497 25.17 17.35 -6.50
CA ASP A 497 24.57 16.28 -5.70
C ASP A 497 23.50 15.52 -6.50
N ILE A 498 22.64 16.25 -7.21
CA ILE A 498 21.61 15.70 -8.11
C ILE A 498 22.25 14.85 -9.23
N PHE A 499 23.26 15.40 -9.92
CA PHE A 499 23.93 14.70 -11.02
C PHE A 499 24.81 13.54 -10.54
N ALA A 500 25.38 13.60 -9.33
CA ALA A 500 26.06 12.47 -8.73
C ALA A 500 25.10 11.32 -8.38
N TRP A 501 23.92 11.64 -7.84
CA TRP A 501 22.88 10.65 -7.52
C TRP A 501 22.33 9.96 -8.78
N VAL A 502 22.01 10.71 -9.83
CA VAL A 502 21.55 10.12 -11.10
C VAL A 502 22.65 9.25 -11.73
N ALA A 503 23.91 9.69 -11.73
CA ALA A 503 25.02 8.87 -12.20
C ALA A 503 25.16 7.57 -11.39
N HIS A 504 25.04 7.66 -10.05
CA HIS A 504 25.15 6.53 -9.13
C HIS A 504 24.07 5.46 -9.39
N ILE A 505 22.79 5.81 -9.55
CA ILE A 505 21.74 4.79 -9.81
C ILE A 505 21.96 4.03 -11.13
N TYR A 506 22.41 4.72 -12.20
CA TYR A 506 22.80 4.06 -13.46
C TYR A 506 24.04 3.16 -13.28
N LEU A 507 24.98 3.49 -12.39
CA LEU A 507 26.14 2.64 -12.07
C LEU A 507 25.78 1.44 -11.19
N VAL A 508 24.77 1.54 -10.32
CA VAL A 508 24.29 0.41 -9.50
C VAL A 508 23.48 -0.57 -10.37
N ALA A 509 22.73 -0.07 -11.36
CA ALA A 509 21.94 -0.90 -12.27
C ALA A 509 22.75 -1.60 -13.38
N TYR A 510 23.89 -1.05 -13.80
CA TYR A 510 24.63 -1.54 -14.97
C TYR A 510 25.57 -2.71 -14.65
N GLU A 511 25.32 -3.89 -15.24
CA GLU A 511 26.10 -5.13 -15.01
C GLU A 511 27.62 -4.98 -15.24
N GLY A 512 28.05 -4.09 -16.14
CA GLY A 512 29.46 -3.82 -16.41
C GLY A 512 30.16 -2.91 -15.39
N SER A 513 29.44 -2.41 -14.38
CA SER A 513 29.93 -1.51 -13.34
C SER A 513 30.63 -2.25 -12.19
N SER A 514 31.60 -1.61 -11.53
CA SER A 514 32.13 -2.08 -10.24
C SER A 514 31.14 -1.93 -9.07
N LEU A 515 30.09 -1.12 -9.25
CA LEU A 515 29.03 -0.86 -8.27
C LEU A 515 27.78 -1.74 -8.47
N TYR A 516 27.79 -2.64 -9.46
CA TYR A 516 26.58 -3.38 -9.85
C TYR A 516 25.95 -4.14 -8.67
N ASP A 517 24.74 -3.76 -8.29
CA ASP A 517 23.94 -4.43 -7.26
C ASP A 517 22.44 -4.24 -7.54
N PRO A 518 21.80 -5.13 -8.32
CA PRO A 518 20.39 -4.98 -8.67
C PRO A 518 19.48 -5.13 -7.44
N TRP A 519 19.97 -5.73 -6.36
CA TRP A 519 19.23 -5.83 -5.09
C TRP A 519 19.26 -4.53 -4.28
N ALA A 520 20.06 -3.54 -4.68
CA ALA A 520 20.08 -2.22 -4.07
C ALA A 520 19.11 -1.23 -4.74
N LEU A 521 18.65 -1.51 -5.97
CA LEU A 521 17.69 -0.67 -6.67
C LEU A 521 16.31 -0.69 -5.98
N THR A 522 15.59 0.43 -6.08
CA THR A 522 14.16 0.51 -5.77
C THR A 522 13.33 0.54 -7.07
N PRO A 523 12.06 0.11 -7.07
CA PRO A 523 11.23 0.08 -8.28
C PRO A 523 11.09 1.44 -8.98
N GLU A 524 11.11 2.53 -8.21
CA GLU A 524 11.08 3.90 -8.73
C GLU A 524 12.38 4.27 -9.47
N GLN A 525 13.53 3.76 -9.02
CA GLN A 525 14.81 3.93 -9.71
C GLN A 525 14.88 3.12 -11.00
N GLU A 526 14.36 1.89 -10.99
CA GLU A 526 14.23 1.05 -12.20
C GLU A 526 13.32 1.73 -13.23
N GLN A 527 12.13 2.19 -12.80
CA GLN A 527 11.21 2.95 -13.65
C GLN A 527 11.86 4.21 -14.23
N PHE A 528 12.54 5.02 -13.39
CA PHE A 528 13.23 6.23 -13.84
C PHE A 528 14.28 5.92 -14.91
N ILE A 529 15.09 4.87 -14.71
CA ILE A 529 16.15 4.45 -15.64
C ILE A 529 15.58 4.08 -17.01
N ASP A 530 14.43 3.39 -17.06
CA ASP A 530 13.75 3.00 -18.28
C ASP A 530 13.06 4.18 -19.01
N VAL A 531 12.43 5.11 -18.29
CA VAL A 531 11.66 6.21 -18.90
C VAL A 531 12.49 7.47 -19.19
N CYS A 532 13.62 7.70 -18.52
CA CYS A 532 14.41 8.92 -18.67
C CYS A 532 15.00 9.07 -20.07
N LYS A 533 14.70 10.20 -20.72
CA LYS A 533 15.19 10.58 -22.06
C LYS A 533 16.25 11.66 -22.04
N GLY A 534 16.44 12.36 -20.92
CA GLY A 534 17.50 13.36 -20.72
C GLY A 534 17.16 14.41 -19.67
N ILE A 535 18.20 15.07 -19.15
CA ILE A 535 18.12 16.12 -18.13
C ILE A 535 18.81 17.39 -18.66
N LEU A 536 18.11 18.53 -18.65
CA LEU A 536 18.64 19.82 -19.08
C LEU A 536 18.73 20.80 -17.89
N PRO A 537 19.95 21.14 -17.39
CA PRO A 537 20.13 22.24 -16.45
C PRO A 537 19.77 23.59 -17.06
N LEU A 538 18.96 24.39 -16.36
CA LEU A 538 18.60 25.75 -16.77
C LEU A 538 19.40 26.82 -15.98
N ASP A 539 19.62 26.58 -14.68
CA ASP A 539 20.38 27.45 -13.79
C ASP A 539 21.06 26.63 -12.68
N SER A 540 21.45 27.25 -11.56
CA SER A 540 22.10 26.60 -10.41
C SER A 540 21.18 25.70 -9.55
N SER A 541 19.88 25.72 -9.81
CA SER A 541 18.80 25.20 -8.97
C SER A 541 17.60 24.64 -9.76
N THR A 542 17.56 24.86 -11.07
CA THR A 542 16.45 24.44 -11.93
C THR A 542 16.92 23.49 -13.04
N VAL A 543 16.19 22.40 -13.25
CA VAL A 543 16.38 21.43 -14.34
C VAL A 543 15.07 21.15 -15.06
N ILE A 544 15.14 20.68 -16.30
CA ILE A 544 14.05 19.96 -16.98
C ILE A 544 14.45 18.48 -17.07
N VAL A 545 13.60 17.57 -16.60
CA VAL A 545 13.75 16.13 -16.78
C VAL A 545 12.74 15.69 -17.83
N TYR A 546 13.20 15.02 -18.90
CA TYR A 546 12.36 14.51 -19.97
C TYR A 546 12.12 13.01 -19.77
N VAL A 547 10.86 12.58 -19.72
CA VAL A 547 10.46 11.19 -19.47
C VAL A 547 9.49 10.68 -20.52
N ASP A 548 9.65 9.43 -20.94
CA ASP A 548 8.77 8.75 -21.89
C ASP A 548 7.49 8.18 -21.24
N TYR A 549 7.07 8.85 -20.17
CA TYR A 549 5.99 8.45 -19.28
C TYR A 549 4.84 9.49 -19.34
N TRP A 550 3.61 9.00 -19.23
CA TRP A 550 2.41 9.80 -19.12
C TRP A 550 1.52 9.20 -18.03
N HIS A 551 0.81 10.07 -17.33
CA HIS A 551 -0.25 9.72 -16.39
C HIS A 551 -1.31 10.83 -16.42
N ILE A 552 -2.55 10.53 -15.98
CA ILE A 552 -3.65 11.51 -16.04
C ILE A 552 -3.55 12.63 -15.00
N ASP A 553 -2.77 12.42 -13.95
CA ASP A 553 -2.39 13.42 -12.94
C ASP A 553 -0.90 13.75 -13.05
N ASP A 554 -0.59 15.04 -13.26
CA ASP A 554 0.77 15.58 -13.43
C ASP A 554 1.72 15.24 -12.27
N SER A 555 1.21 15.07 -11.04
CA SER A 555 2.04 14.82 -9.87
C SER A 555 2.72 13.45 -9.92
N PHE A 556 2.12 12.47 -10.61
CA PHE A 556 2.72 11.15 -10.87
C PHE A 556 3.75 11.21 -12.00
N ILE A 557 3.55 12.07 -13.00
CA ILE A 557 4.58 12.36 -14.02
C ILE A 557 5.80 13.01 -13.34
N ALA A 558 5.58 13.88 -12.35
CA ALA A 558 6.65 14.44 -11.52
C ALA A 558 7.31 13.38 -10.63
N ALA A 559 6.56 12.44 -10.04
CA ALA A 559 7.14 11.35 -9.25
C ALA A 559 8.08 10.46 -10.08
N ALA A 560 7.63 10.02 -11.27
CA ALA A 560 8.42 9.21 -12.21
C ALA A 560 9.62 9.97 -12.83
N ALA A 561 9.77 11.27 -12.53
CA ALA A 561 10.85 12.12 -13.00
C ALA A 561 11.73 12.69 -11.87
N ASP A 562 11.45 12.38 -10.59
CA ASP A 562 12.18 12.97 -9.46
C ASP A 562 13.63 12.49 -9.42
N VAL A 563 14.55 13.44 -9.36
CA VAL A 563 16.01 13.23 -9.32
C VAL A 563 16.64 13.78 -8.03
N TRP A 564 15.81 14.16 -7.05
CA TRP A 564 16.29 14.61 -5.74
C TRP A 564 17.10 13.53 -5.02
N THR A 565 18.02 13.97 -4.16
CA THR A 565 18.81 13.09 -3.30
C THR A 565 18.81 13.51 -1.84
N GLY A 566 18.67 12.51 -0.96
CA GLY A 566 18.93 12.66 0.48
C GLY A 566 20.38 12.38 0.88
N VAL A 567 21.29 12.17 -0.07
CA VAL A 567 22.68 11.74 0.16
C VAL A 567 23.68 12.74 -0.43
N PRO A 568 24.65 13.25 0.36
CA PRO A 568 25.75 14.05 -0.19
C PRO A 568 26.64 13.24 -1.12
N TRP A 569 27.06 13.85 -2.24
CA TRP A 569 27.91 13.17 -3.22
C TRP A 569 29.27 12.73 -2.64
N GLU A 570 29.80 13.43 -1.63
CA GLU A 570 31.02 13.02 -0.92
C GLU A 570 30.85 11.69 -0.18
N LEU A 571 29.63 11.40 0.32
CA LEU A 571 29.32 10.15 0.99
C LEU A 571 29.09 9.02 -0.01
N LEU A 572 28.38 9.29 -1.13
CA LEU A 572 28.27 8.35 -2.25
C LEU A 572 29.67 7.91 -2.71
N ALA A 573 30.57 8.85 -3.01
CA ALA A 573 31.92 8.54 -3.47
C ALA A 573 32.77 7.70 -2.48
N LEU A 574 32.55 7.85 -1.18
CA LEU A 574 33.19 7.02 -0.15
C LEU A 574 32.64 5.58 -0.12
N MET A 575 31.31 5.43 -0.18
CA MET A 575 30.66 4.11 -0.23
C MET A 575 30.98 3.39 -1.55
N ASP A 576 30.91 4.10 -2.67
CA ASP A 576 31.28 3.62 -4.01
C ASP A 576 32.72 3.09 -4.05
N SER A 577 33.64 3.74 -3.35
CA SER A 577 35.03 3.29 -3.23
C SER A 577 35.13 1.95 -2.48
N ALA A 578 34.43 1.79 -1.35
CA ALA A 578 34.45 0.56 -0.56
C ALA A 578 33.77 -0.62 -1.28
N VAL A 579 32.67 -0.37 -1.99
CA VAL A 579 31.97 -1.38 -2.81
C VAL A 579 32.81 -1.75 -4.05
N SER A 580 33.40 -0.79 -4.74
CA SER A 580 34.31 -1.05 -5.87
C SER A 580 35.56 -1.83 -5.46
N ALA A 581 36.07 -1.62 -4.24
CA ALA A 581 37.16 -2.40 -3.67
C ALA A 581 36.75 -3.81 -3.21
N LYS A 582 35.43 -4.08 -3.12
CA LYS A 582 34.83 -5.27 -2.50
C LYS A 582 35.24 -5.46 -1.03
N GLU A 583 35.26 -4.34 -0.30
CA GLU A 583 35.44 -4.32 1.16
C GLU A 583 34.06 -4.36 1.87
N LEU A 584 33.03 -3.82 1.23
CA LEU A 584 31.62 -3.82 1.65
C LEU A 584 30.69 -4.07 0.45
N ALA A 585 29.38 -4.26 0.68
CA ALA A 585 28.36 -4.30 -0.38
C ALA A 585 27.11 -3.48 -0.01
N PHE A 586 26.37 -2.97 -1.01
CA PHE A 586 25.20 -2.13 -0.77
C PHE A 586 24.00 -2.90 -0.22
N SER A 587 23.67 -4.06 -0.79
CA SER A 587 22.60 -4.94 -0.32
C SER A 587 23.12 -6.10 0.56
N ASP A 588 22.24 -6.66 1.38
CA ASP A 588 22.44 -7.88 2.13
C ASP A 588 22.63 -9.11 1.23
N SER A 589 21.89 -9.17 0.11
CA SER A 589 22.09 -10.19 -0.94
C SER A 589 23.52 -10.19 -1.48
N ARG A 590 24.03 -9.02 -1.87
CA ARG A 590 25.36 -8.89 -2.46
C ARG A 590 26.48 -9.07 -1.43
N ALA A 591 26.25 -8.64 -0.19
CA ALA A 591 27.14 -8.95 0.94
C ALA A 591 27.32 -10.47 1.11
N GLY A 592 26.20 -11.21 1.08
CA GLY A 592 26.19 -12.68 1.15
C GLY A 592 26.87 -13.36 -0.04
N GLU A 593 26.71 -12.84 -1.26
CA GLU A 593 27.38 -13.36 -2.46
C GLU A 593 28.91 -13.16 -2.45
N TRP A 594 29.38 -12.00 -1.97
CA TRP A 594 30.81 -11.67 -1.94
C TRP A 594 31.52 -12.17 -0.67
N GLY A 595 30.78 -12.48 0.40
CA GLY A 595 31.34 -12.86 1.70
C GLY A 595 31.94 -11.67 2.47
N VAL A 596 31.34 -10.49 2.31
CA VAL A 596 31.74 -9.22 2.93
C VAL A 596 30.64 -8.70 3.86
N ASP A 597 30.92 -7.67 4.64
CA ASP A 597 29.90 -7.02 5.47
C ASP A 597 28.94 -6.15 4.62
N TRP A 598 27.67 -6.12 5.03
CA TRP A 598 26.66 -5.19 4.49
C TRP A 598 26.98 -3.78 4.98
N LEU A 599 27.08 -2.83 4.04
CA LEU A 599 27.47 -1.45 4.32
C LEU A 599 26.49 -0.80 5.30
N ASP A 600 26.99 -0.20 6.37
CA ASP A 600 26.21 0.44 7.44
C ASP A 600 26.93 1.69 7.97
N LEU A 601 26.25 2.83 8.04
CA LEU A 601 26.85 4.12 8.43
C LEU A 601 26.69 4.45 9.93
N ALA A 602 26.14 3.53 10.74
CA ALA A 602 25.83 3.71 12.15
C ALA A 602 26.40 2.63 13.09
N LYS A 603 26.70 1.43 12.59
CA LYS A 603 27.17 0.26 13.38
C LYS A 603 28.09 -0.66 12.56
N GLY A 604 28.86 -1.50 13.26
CA GLY A 604 29.58 -2.63 12.65
C GLY A 604 30.93 -2.32 11.98
N PRO A 605 31.49 -3.29 11.23
CA PRO A 605 32.83 -3.20 10.61
C PRO A 605 32.98 -2.08 9.57
N SER A 606 31.87 -1.63 8.98
CA SER A 606 31.78 -0.47 8.08
C SER A 606 32.33 0.85 8.65
N LEU A 607 32.64 0.91 9.95
CA LEU A 607 33.16 2.09 10.66
C LEU A 607 34.63 1.99 11.11
N SER A 608 35.36 0.90 10.78
CA SER A 608 36.68 0.60 11.39
C SER A 608 37.88 0.63 10.43
#